data_AF-A0A968VPM6-F1
#
_entry.id   AF-A0A968VPM6-F1
#
_cell.length_a   1.000
_cell.length_b   1.000
_cell.length_c   1.000
_cell.angle_alpha   90.00
_cell.angle_beta   90.00
_cell.angle_gamma   90.00
#
_symmetry.space_group_name_H-M   'P 1'
#
loop_
_entity.id
_entity.type
_entity.pdbx_description
1 polymer ?
#
loop_
_entity_poly.entity_id
_entity_poly.type
_entity_poly.pdbx_seq_one_letter_code
_entity_poly.pdbx_strand_id
1 'polypeptide(L)'
;MVSGGATVQDAIGLDRQLAQADLLITGEGSLDRQSLMGKGVGALIHKAQSRHIPILVVAGQVDPNLAEELQRQGIASASLVAQSGSIVLAMQNPRHWIPKVLYSLFADPL
;
A
#
# COMPACT_ATOMS: atom_id res chain seq x y z
N MET A 1 14.24 -12.51 20.31
CA MET A 1 13.39 -11.29 20.21
C MET A 1 12.47 -11.45 19.01
N VAL A 2 11.18 -11.16 19.16
CA VAL A 2 10.21 -11.21 18.04
C VAL A 2 10.04 -9.83 17.41
N SER A 3 9.71 -9.76 16.12
CA SER A 3 9.45 -8.50 15.41
C SER A 3 8.15 -7.87 15.90
N GLY A 4 8.17 -6.59 16.33
CA GLY A 4 6.96 -5.89 16.79
C GLY A 4 5.85 -5.85 15.74
N GLY A 5 6.20 -5.77 14.45
CA GLY A 5 5.22 -5.86 13.37
C GLY A 5 4.53 -7.22 13.32
N ALA A 6 5.28 -8.31 13.48
CA ALA A 6 4.70 -9.66 13.52
C ALA A 6 3.77 -9.82 14.74
N THR A 7 4.19 -9.30 15.91
CA THR A 7 3.35 -9.31 17.12
C THR A 7 2.02 -8.59 16.92
N VAL A 8 2.01 -7.43 16.26
CA VAL A 8 0.76 -6.72 15.94
C VAL A 8 -0.10 -7.50 14.95
N GLN A 9 0.51 -8.07 13.91
CA GLN A 9 -0.20 -8.88 12.90
C GLN A 9 -0.89 -10.10 13.52
N ASP A 10 -0.19 -10.79 14.43
CA ASP A 10 -0.74 -11.93 15.16
C ASP A 10 -1.89 -11.49 16.07
N ALA A 11 -1.71 -10.38 16.80
CA ALA A 11 -2.71 -9.86 17.72
C ALA A 11 -4.03 -9.45 17.02
N ILE A 12 -3.96 -8.95 15.78
CA ILE A 12 -5.16 -8.60 14.99
C ILE A 12 -5.70 -9.78 14.16
N GLY A 13 -5.06 -10.94 14.20
CA GLY A 13 -5.44 -12.11 13.42
C GLY A 13 -5.34 -11.88 11.91
N LEU A 14 -4.32 -11.11 11.47
CA LEU A 14 -4.20 -10.64 10.10
C LEU A 14 -4.26 -11.77 9.06
N ASP A 15 -3.58 -12.89 9.31
CA ASP A 15 -3.55 -14.01 8.35
C ASP A 15 -4.94 -14.59 8.08
N ARG A 16 -5.84 -14.57 9.08
CA ARG A 16 -7.24 -15.00 8.92
C ARG A 16 -8.03 -13.99 8.09
N GLN A 17 -7.82 -12.70 8.32
CA GLN A 17 -8.49 -11.65 7.55
C GLN A 17 -8.05 -11.68 6.08
N LEU A 18 -6.74 -11.81 5.82
CA LEU A 18 -6.22 -11.95 4.46
C LEU A 18 -6.76 -13.21 3.76
N ALA A 19 -6.91 -14.33 4.45
CA ALA A 19 -7.43 -15.56 3.85
C ALA A 19 -8.86 -15.44 3.29
N GLN A 20 -9.61 -14.41 3.71
CA GLN A 20 -10.98 -14.15 3.27
C GLN A 20 -11.11 -12.87 2.42
N ALA A 21 -9.99 -12.18 2.14
CA ALA A 21 -10.01 -10.90 1.48
C ALA A 21 -9.97 -11.05 -0.04
N ASP A 22 -10.87 -10.35 -0.73
CA ASP A 22 -10.86 -10.24 -2.20
C ASP A 22 -9.86 -9.20 -2.72
N LEU A 23 -9.42 -8.27 -1.85
CA LEU A 23 -8.51 -7.18 -2.18
C LEU A 23 -7.76 -6.74 -0.91
N LEU A 24 -6.45 -6.52 -1.04
CA LEU A 24 -5.65 -5.81 -0.04
C LEU A 24 -5.50 -4.34 -0.44
N ILE A 25 -6.03 -3.42 0.38
CA ILE A 25 -5.66 -2.01 0.35
C ILE A 25 -4.73 -1.74 1.54
N THR A 26 -3.53 -1.25 1.28
CA THR A 26 -2.54 -0.92 2.31
C THR A 26 -1.79 0.37 1.97
N GLY A 27 -0.95 0.85 2.87
CA GLY A 27 -0.26 2.13 2.68
C GLY A 27 0.68 2.54 3.79
N GLU A 28 1.54 3.50 3.48
CA GLU A 28 2.41 4.19 4.43
C GLU A 28 2.71 5.62 3.96
N GLY A 29 3.46 6.39 4.75
CA GLY A 29 3.80 7.77 4.40
C GLY A 29 4.70 7.88 3.16
N SER A 30 5.72 7.04 3.05
CA SER A 30 6.67 7.01 1.94
C SER A 30 6.93 5.57 1.54
N LEU A 31 6.58 5.22 0.30
CA LEU A 31 6.82 3.89 -0.26
C LEU A 31 8.08 3.92 -1.11
N ASP A 32 9.14 3.29 -0.63
CA ASP A 32 10.42 3.15 -1.33
C ASP A 32 10.96 1.71 -1.18
N ARG A 33 12.16 1.42 -1.72
CA ARG A 33 12.70 0.05 -1.70
C ARG A 33 12.90 -0.49 -0.29
N GLN A 34 13.12 0.36 0.71
CA GLN A 34 13.29 -0.08 2.10
C GLN A 34 11.97 -0.59 2.68
N SER A 35 10.85 -0.03 2.25
CA SER A 35 9.49 -0.50 2.60
C SER A 35 9.26 -1.98 2.29
N LEU A 36 9.91 -2.51 1.25
CA LEU A 36 9.77 -3.91 0.84
C LEU A 36 10.61 -4.89 1.68
N MET A 37 11.53 -4.41 2.51
CA MET A 37 12.52 -5.25 3.22
C MET A 37 12.00 -6.00 4.46
N GLY A 38 10.69 -6.24 4.54
CA GLY A 38 10.15 -7.30 5.42
C GLY A 38 9.40 -6.85 6.67
N LYS A 39 8.93 -5.60 6.74
CA LYS A 39 7.98 -5.12 7.78
C LYS A 39 6.93 -4.19 7.16
N GLY A 40 5.87 -3.89 7.91
CA GLY A 40 4.83 -2.95 7.46
C GLY A 40 4.20 -3.36 6.13
N VAL A 41 4.19 -2.43 5.16
CA VAL A 41 3.60 -2.62 3.82
C VAL A 41 4.24 -3.77 3.06
N GLY A 42 5.58 -3.90 3.04
CA GLY A 42 6.26 -4.98 2.31
C GLY A 42 5.88 -6.39 2.78
N ALA A 43 5.68 -6.57 4.09
CA ALA A 43 5.23 -7.83 4.65
C ALA A 43 3.78 -8.17 4.25
N LEU A 44 2.90 -7.16 4.18
CA LEU A 44 1.52 -7.31 3.73
C LEU A 44 1.47 -7.67 2.24
N ILE A 45 2.27 -6.99 1.41
CA ILE A 45 2.39 -7.26 -0.03
C ILE A 45 2.81 -8.72 -0.25
N HIS A 46 3.89 -9.17 0.38
CA HIS A 46 4.37 -10.56 0.25
C HIS A 46 3.29 -11.58 0.65
N LYS A 47 2.59 -11.35 1.76
CA LYS A 47 1.52 -12.24 2.23
C LYS A 47 0.33 -12.29 1.27
N ALA A 48 -0.05 -11.16 0.67
CA ALA A 48 -1.14 -11.11 -0.31
C ALA A 48 -0.74 -11.73 -1.66
N GLN A 49 0.49 -11.47 -2.14
CA GLN A 49 1.02 -12.10 -3.37
C GLN A 49 1.05 -13.62 -3.25
N SER A 50 1.50 -14.18 -2.12
CA SER A 50 1.52 -15.63 -1.91
C SER A 50 0.13 -16.28 -1.89
N ARG A 51 -0.93 -15.48 -1.80
CA ARG A 51 -2.34 -15.89 -1.78
C ARG A 51 -3.08 -15.47 -3.05
N HIS A 52 -2.39 -14.86 -4.02
CA HIS A 52 -2.98 -14.30 -5.25
C HIS A 52 -4.10 -13.29 -4.99
N ILE A 53 -4.03 -12.57 -3.86
CA ILE A 53 -4.98 -11.51 -3.54
C ILE A 53 -4.52 -10.25 -4.30
N PRO A 54 -5.39 -9.60 -5.10
CA PRO A 54 -5.11 -8.31 -5.70
C PRO A 54 -4.64 -7.28 -4.66
N ILE A 55 -3.71 -6.40 -5.05
CA ILE A 55 -3.07 -5.46 -4.12
C ILE A 55 -3.14 -4.05 -4.66
N LEU A 56 -3.56 -3.14 -3.78
CA LEU A 56 -3.53 -1.72 -3.98
C LEU A 56 -2.76 -1.03 -2.85
N VAL A 57 -1.73 -0.27 -3.22
CA VAL A 57 -0.92 0.50 -2.26
C VAL A 57 -1.21 1.99 -2.41
N VAL A 58 -1.75 2.62 -1.37
CA VAL A 58 -1.95 4.07 -1.31
C VAL A 58 -0.94 4.65 -0.35
N ALA A 59 0.03 5.40 -0.86
CA ALA A 59 1.08 6.01 -0.05
C ALA A 59 1.03 7.53 -0.12
N GLY A 60 1.59 8.19 0.90
CA GLY A 60 1.80 9.64 0.87
C GLY A 60 2.60 10.02 -0.37
N GLN A 61 3.75 9.37 -0.55
CA GLN A 61 4.55 9.42 -1.77
C GLN A 61 5.03 8.02 -2.16
N VAL A 62 5.30 7.81 -3.45
CA VAL A 62 5.83 6.57 -4.00
C VAL A 62 7.07 6.90 -4.82
N ASP A 63 8.17 6.18 -4.59
CA ASP A 63 9.35 6.25 -5.46
C ASP A 63 8.96 5.84 -6.90
N PRO A 64 9.25 6.65 -7.94
CA PRO A 64 8.82 6.35 -9.30
C PRO A 64 9.35 5.01 -9.85
N ASN A 65 10.60 4.67 -9.56
CA ASN A 65 11.18 3.40 -10.03
C ASN A 65 10.50 2.21 -9.35
N LEU A 66 10.12 2.38 -8.09
CA LEU A 66 9.35 1.38 -7.37
C LEU A 66 7.91 1.28 -7.90
N ALA A 67 7.27 2.40 -8.23
CA ALA A 67 5.92 2.39 -8.81
C ALA A 67 5.89 1.55 -10.11
N GLU A 68 6.88 1.75 -10.99
CA GLU A 68 7.03 0.95 -12.21
C GLU A 68 7.28 -0.53 -11.92
N GLU A 69 8.09 -0.85 -10.92
CA GLU A 69 8.35 -2.23 -10.51
C GLU A 69 7.09 -2.92 -9.98
N LEU A 70 6.33 -2.25 -9.11
CA LEU A 70 5.07 -2.75 -8.58
C LEU A 70 4.04 -2.95 -9.71
N GLN A 71 3.97 -2.01 -10.66
CA GLN A 71 3.09 -2.13 -11.82
C GLN A 71 3.44 -3.37 -12.67
N ARG A 72 4.73 -3.65 -12.92
CA ARG A 72 5.16 -4.87 -13.61
C ARG A 72 4.78 -6.16 -12.87
N GLN A 73 4.67 -6.10 -11.55
CA GLN A 73 4.20 -7.20 -10.71
C GLN A 73 2.67 -7.28 -10.59
N GLY A 74 1.92 -6.43 -11.30
CA GLY A 74 0.47 -6.37 -11.25
C GLY A 74 -0.07 -5.72 -9.96
N ILE A 75 0.75 -4.96 -9.25
CA ILE A 75 0.37 -4.24 -8.04
C ILE A 75 0.10 -2.78 -8.41
N ALA A 76 -1.13 -2.34 -8.22
CA ALA A 76 -1.49 -0.95 -8.39
C ALA A 76 -0.98 -0.12 -7.20
N SER A 77 -0.41 1.05 -7.48
CA SER A 77 0.05 1.97 -6.45
C SER A 77 -0.33 3.40 -6.79
N ALA A 78 -0.54 4.22 -5.76
CA ALA A 78 -0.82 5.62 -5.96
C ALA A 78 -0.24 6.51 -4.85
N SER A 79 0.05 7.75 -5.26
CA SER A 79 0.74 8.76 -4.47
C SER A 79 -0.17 9.96 -4.22
N LEU A 80 -0.38 10.29 -2.94
CA LEU A 80 -1.08 11.53 -2.57
C LEU A 80 -0.32 12.76 -3.04
N VAL A 81 1.02 12.74 -3.02
CA VAL A 81 1.85 13.84 -3.53
C VAL A 81 1.65 14.04 -5.02
N ALA A 82 1.58 12.96 -5.81
CA ALA A 82 1.31 13.05 -7.24
C ALA A 82 -0.08 13.64 -7.51
N GLN A 83 -1.09 13.22 -6.74
CA GLN A 83 -2.46 13.70 -6.91
C GLN A 83 -2.66 15.16 -6.45
N SER A 84 -1.96 15.57 -5.39
CA SER A 84 -2.08 16.92 -4.81
C SER A 84 -1.11 17.93 -5.41
N GLY A 85 -0.08 17.47 -6.12
CA GLY A 85 1.02 18.28 -6.63
C GLY A 85 1.99 18.79 -5.56
N SER A 86 1.83 18.42 -4.29
CA SER A 86 2.66 18.93 -3.19
C SER A 86 2.61 18.06 -1.93
N ILE A 87 3.78 17.76 -1.35
CA ILE A 87 3.89 17.10 -0.05
C ILE A 87 3.18 17.86 1.07
N VAL A 88 3.22 19.19 1.02
CA VAL A 88 2.56 20.03 2.02
C VAL A 88 1.04 19.86 1.93
N LEU A 89 0.48 19.88 0.73
CA LEU A 89 -0.97 19.71 0.52
C LEU A 89 -1.42 18.29 0.88
N ALA A 90 -0.61 17.28 0.55
CA ALA A 90 -0.86 15.89 0.93
C ALA A 90 -0.92 15.71 2.46
N MET A 91 0.04 16.30 3.19
CA MET A 91 0.11 16.21 4.66
C MET A 91 -0.95 17.05 5.38
N GLN A 92 -1.34 18.19 4.83
CA GLN A 92 -2.36 19.06 5.44
C GLN A 92 -3.76 18.44 5.39
N ASN A 93 -4.08 17.70 4.33
CA ASN A 93 -5.43 17.18 4.12
C ASN A 93 -5.45 15.72 3.63
N PRO A 94 -4.81 14.75 4.33
CA PRO A 94 -4.72 13.37 3.85
C PRO A 94 -6.11 12.72 3.71
N ARG A 95 -7.06 13.06 4.59
CA ARG A 95 -8.45 12.56 4.53
C ARG A 95 -9.20 13.04 3.28
N HIS A 96 -8.79 14.17 2.71
CA HIS A 96 -9.34 14.68 1.44
C HIS A 96 -8.74 13.96 0.24
N TRP A 97 -7.44 13.63 0.28
CA TRP A 97 -6.71 13.07 -0.85
C TRP A 97 -6.86 11.55 -0.98
N ILE A 98 -6.92 10.80 0.13
CA ILE A 98 -7.03 9.33 0.11
C ILE A 98 -8.25 8.87 -0.73
N PRO A 99 -9.48 9.38 -0.51
CA PRO A 99 -10.63 8.94 -1.30
C PRO A 99 -10.47 9.26 -2.78
N LYS A 100 -9.94 10.44 -3.13
CA LYS A 100 -9.74 10.86 -4.52
C LYS A 100 -8.79 9.93 -5.27
N VAL A 101 -7.68 9.58 -4.62
CA VAL A 101 -6.69 8.65 -5.17
C VAL A 101 -7.28 7.25 -5.34
N LEU A 102 -8.05 6.77 -4.36
CA LEU A 102 -8.73 5.49 -4.48
C LEU A 102 -9.73 5.48 -5.64
N TYR A 103 -10.55 6.54 -5.77
CA TYR A 103 -11.51 6.63 -6.87
C TYR A 103 -10.83 6.61 -8.24
N SER A 104 -9.70 7.32 -8.42
CA SER A 104 -8.99 7.29 -9.71
C SER A 104 -8.46 5.90 -10.07
N LEU A 105 -8.08 5.08 -9.08
CA LEU A 105 -7.58 3.73 -9.30
C LEU A 105 -8.69 2.73 -9.64
N PHE A 106 -9.91 2.94 -9.15
CA PHE A 106 -11.05 2.08 -9.49
C PHE A 106 -11.82 2.53 -10.73
N ALA A 107 -11.69 3.81 -11.12
CA ALA A 107 -12.37 4.36 -12.29
C ALA A 107 -11.71 4.00 -13.63
N ASP A 108 -10.44 3.59 -13.62
CA ASP A 108 -9.70 3.14 -14.79
C ASP A 108 -9.10 1.77 -14.47
N PRO A 109 -9.90 0.69 -14.52
CA PRO A 109 -9.42 -0.65 -14.22
C PRO A 109 -8.39 -1.05 -15.28
N LEU A 110 -7.18 -1.37 -14.82
CA LEU A 110 -6.06 -1.90 -15.61
C LEU A 110 -6.50 -2.99 -16.62
#